data_AF-A0A8S3EIN9-F1
#
_entry.id   AF-A0A8S3EIN9-F1
#
_cell.length_a   1.000
_cell.length_b   1.000
_cell.length_c   1.000
_cell.angle_alpha   90.00
_cell.angle_beta   90.00
_cell.angle_gamma   90.00
#
_symmetry.space_group_name_H-M   'P 1'
#
loop_
_entity.id
_entity.type
_entity.pdbx_description
1 polymer ?
#
loop_
_entity_poly.entity_id
_entity_poly.type
_entity_poly.pdbx_seq_one_letter_code
_entity_poly.pdbx_strand_id
1 'polypeptide(L)'
;LHLKRVLKQNFQQKHKDNIVCNLAHGFDLIKTFINNHELSSLMLSLLDESTTETLIYNGKTTSMNDIHRLVEYFNEIFLSIDESTNDEQPVTIEHLRLALSEHVTKTFSSIRIILFAIYARLLQYECRLVFAADLPPIRPRMKNDDTSEGDVKKTRKKNPSTLSDDDNSNSTTTEDTSIVHSSDTAPSELVKNHQAISPTITDSKKSTNKIRPLKPRYYWIEIFIETTDDGYIPIDIYTSKINSLAEFEVNIKFPMLYVWAFDTDLSSSYAKDVTKRYSQKWLTTSYRTSHIEHKTNGDPKWYGKCMKKYQPKDKRKSEYSQVENKQIENQLARQPIPQTKSELNGHPLYVLKSKLLKFEGIYPNETQPIGWFKVRNSNLVFRGTLSS
;
A
#
# COMPACT_ATOMS: atom_id res chain seq x y z
N LEU A 1 35.70 7.88 -3.17
CA LEU A 1 34.55 8.40 -3.97
C LEU A 1 34.06 7.37 -5.00
N HIS A 2 34.95 6.76 -5.79
CA HIS A 2 34.62 5.76 -6.82
C HIS A 2 33.78 4.59 -6.29
N LEU A 3 34.19 3.95 -5.19
CA LEU A 3 33.45 2.83 -4.59
C LEU A 3 31.99 3.17 -4.25
N LYS A 4 31.73 4.36 -3.69
CA LYS A 4 30.35 4.82 -3.37
C LYS A 4 29.49 4.96 -4.64
N ARG A 5 30.09 5.41 -5.74
CA ARG A 5 29.40 5.54 -7.04
C ARG A 5 29.06 4.18 -7.62
N VAL A 6 30.02 3.25 -7.62
CA VAL A 6 29.82 1.87 -8.10
C VAL A 6 28.75 1.17 -7.28
N LEU A 7 28.80 1.26 -5.95
CA LEU A 7 27.78 0.69 -5.08
C LEU A 7 26.38 1.25 -5.40
N LYS A 8 26.24 2.58 -5.52
CA LYS A 8 24.96 3.19 -5.90
C LYS A 8 24.44 2.65 -7.23
N GLN A 9 25.30 2.53 -8.25
CA GLN A 9 24.91 1.98 -9.56
C GLN A 9 24.45 0.52 -9.45
N ASN A 10 25.14 -0.30 -8.65
CA ASN A 10 24.74 -1.70 -8.45
C ASN A 10 23.38 -1.83 -7.75
N PHE A 11 23.09 -1.01 -6.73
CA PHE A 11 21.78 -0.99 -6.08
C PHE A 11 20.67 -0.56 -7.05
N GLN A 12 20.92 0.49 -7.85
CA GLN A 12 19.97 0.92 -8.89
C GLN A 12 19.74 -0.17 -9.93
N GLN A 13 20.79 -0.86 -10.38
CA GLN A 13 20.68 -1.94 -11.36
C GLN A 13 19.88 -3.11 -10.79
N LYS A 14 20.23 -3.59 -9.60
CA LYS A 14 19.50 -4.65 -8.91
C LYS A 14 18.02 -4.31 -8.74
N HIS A 15 17.71 -3.06 -8.40
CA HIS A 15 16.34 -2.60 -8.28
C HIS A 15 15.60 -2.63 -9.62
N LYS A 16 16.22 -2.13 -10.70
CA LYS A 16 15.66 -2.17 -12.06
C LYS A 16 15.41 -3.60 -12.54
N ASP A 17 16.35 -4.51 -12.28
CA ASP A 17 16.23 -5.92 -12.63
C ASP A 17 15.02 -6.53 -11.92
N ASN A 18 14.83 -6.22 -10.62
CA ASN A 18 13.67 -6.68 -9.87
C ASN A 18 12.35 -6.09 -10.40
N ILE A 19 12.31 -4.83 -10.84
CA ILE A 19 11.12 -4.26 -11.50
C ILE A 19 10.75 -5.10 -12.73
N VAL A 20 11.73 -5.37 -13.61
CA VAL A 20 11.48 -6.12 -14.85
C VAL A 20 11.06 -7.56 -14.55
N CYS A 21 11.71 -8.22 -13.58
CA CYS A 21 11.35 -9.59 -13.17
C CYS A 21 9.93 -9.65 -12.60
N ASN A 22 9.53 -8.70 -11.75
CA ASN A 22 8.18 -8.69 -11.17
C ASN A 22 7.10 -8.35 -12.21
N LEU A 23 7.39 -7.46 -13.17
CA LEU A 23 6.50 -7.22 -14.31
C LEU A 23 6.32 -8.49 -15.16
N ALA A 24 7.41 -9.19 -15.45
CA ALA A 24 7.35 -10.48 -16.16
C ALA A 24 6.57 -11.54 -15.36
N HIS A 25 6.80 -11.61 -14.05
CA HIS A 25 6.10 -12.50 -13.13
C HIS A 25 4.58 -12.26 -13.14
N GLY A 26 4.12 -11.01 -13.10
CA GLY A 26 2.69 -10.70 -13.17
C GLY A 26 2.02 -11.23 -14.44
N PHE A 27 2.67 -11.06 -15.60
CA PHE A 27 2.19 -11.65 -16.85
C PHE A 27 2.27 -13.18 -16.89
N ASP A 28 3.30 -13.76 -16.26
CA ASP A 28 3.41 -15.22 -16.14
C ASP A 28 2.26 -15.79 -15.28
N LEU A 29 1.91 -15.16 -14.16
CA LEU A 29 0.74 -15.56 -13.36
C LEU A 29 -0.56 -15.53 -14.18
N ILE A 30 -0.76 -14.47 -14.96
CA ILE A 30 -1.95 -14.33 -15.83
C ILE A 30 -2.00 -15.43 -16.88
N LYS A 31 -0.87 -15.70 -17.54
CA LYS A 31 -0.78 -16.72 -18.58
C LYS A 31 -0.93 -18.13 -18.03
N THR A 32 -0.18 -18.44 -16.99
CA THR A 32 -0.02 -19.81 -16.45
C THR A 32 -1.25 -20.26 -15.68
N PHE A 33 -1.90 -19.35 -14.95
CA PHE A 33 -3.02 -19.70 -14.08
C PHE A 33 -4.36 -19.08 -14.55
N ILE A 34 -4.44 -17.77 -14.74
CA ILE A 34 -5.73 -17.09 -14.99
C ILE A 34 -6.28 -17.41 -16.38
N ASN A 35 -5.42 -17.54 -17.39
CA ASN A 35 -5.79 -17.90 -18.77
C ASN A 35 -5.60 -19.39 -19.06
N ASN A 36 -5.47 -20.22 -18.02
CA ASN A 36 -5.38 -21.66 -18.21
C ASN A 36 -6.75 -22.23 -18.59
N HIS A 37 -6.83 -22.84 -19.77
CA HIS A 37 -8.10 -23.38 -20.30
C HIS A 37 -8.70 -24.48 -19.44
N GLU A 38 -7.86 -25.33 -18.84
CA GLU A 38 -8.33 -26.42 -18.00
C GLU A 38 -8.94 -25.89 -16.70
N LEU A 39 -8.23 -25.01 -16.00
CA LEU A 39 -8.74 -24.37 -14.78
C LEU A 39 -10.01 -23.57 -15.08
N SER A 40 -10.07 -22.93 -16.24
CA SER A 40 -11.26 -22.21 -16.71
C SER A 40 -12.45 -23.16 -16.93
N SER A 41 -12.23 -24.32 -17.57
CA SER A 41 -13.30 -25.31 -17.75
C SER A 41 -13.79 -25.92 -16.44
N LEU A 42 -12.88 -26.20 -15.50
CA LEU A 42 -13.22 -26.70 -14.17
C LEU A 42 -14.03 -25.66 -13.42
N MET A 43 -13.58 -24.40 -13.38
CA MET A 43 -14.34 -23.32 -12.73
C MET A 43 -15.72 -23.14 -13.36
N LEU A 44 -15.83 -23.15 -14.69
CA LEU A 44 -17.12 -23.03 -15.38
C LEU A 44 -18.08 -24.17 -15.01
N SER A 45 -17.57 -25.39 -14.81
CA SER A 45 -18.40 -26.53 -14.40
C SER A 45 -19.02 -26.38 -13.00
N LEU A 46 -18.50 -25.47 -12.17
CA LEU A 46 -19.03 -25.17 -10.84
C LEU A 46 -20.13 -24.10 -10.86
N LEU A 47 -20.37 -23.46 -12.00
CA LEU A 47 -21.31 -22.35 -12.11
C LEU A 47 -22.70 -22.87 -12.51
N ASP A 48 -23.72 -22.46 -11.74
CA ASP A 48 -25.10 -22.71 -12.10
C ASP A 48 -25.55 -21.81 -13.27
N GLU A 49 -26.39 -22.34 -14.16
CA GLU A 49 -26.85 -21.64 -15.37
C GLU A 49 -27.63 -20.37 -15.01
N SER A 50 -28.53 -20.46 -14.03
CA SER A 50 -29.36 -19.34 -13.62
C SER A 50 -28.53 -18.19 -13.03
N THR A 51 -27.55 -18.54 -12.19
CA THR A 51 -26.64 -17.55 -11.58
C THR A 51 -25.75 -16.90 -12.66
N THR A 52 -25.25 -17.71 -13.58
CA THR A 52 -24.39 -17.28 -14.68
C THR A 52 -25.11 -16.29 -15.59
N GLU A 53 -26.36 -16.54 -15.99
CA GLU A 53 -27.15 -15.60 -16.80
C GLU A 53 -27.34 -14.23 -16.14
N THR A 54 -27.46 -14.20 -14.81
CA THR A 54 -27.60 -12.95 -14.06
C THR A 54 -26.29 -12.17 -13.92
N LEU A 55 -25.16 -12.88 -13.84
CA LEU A 55 -23.84 -12.29 -13.58
C LEU A 55 -22.99 -12.06 -14.82
N ILE A 56 -23.26 -12.74 -15.95
CA ILE A 56 -22.44 -12.56 -17.15
C ILE A 56 -22.50 -11.11 -17.62
N TYR A 57 -21.32 -10.51 -17.70
CA TYR A 57 -21.09 -9.27 -18.41
C TYR A 57 -21.17 -9.53 -19.92
N ASN A 58 -22.37 -9.47 -20.49
CA ASN A 58 -22.57 -9.61 -21.95
C ASN A 58 -22.56 -8.24 -22.63
N GLY A 59 -21.56 -7.40 -22.32
CA GLY A 59 -21.49 -6.01 -22.78
C GLY A 59 -22.52 -5.06 -22.14
N LYS A 60 -23.15 -5.49 -21.04
CA LYS A 60 -23.96 -4.63 -20.16
C LYS A 60 -23.04 -3.67 -19.39
N THR A 61 -23.58 -2.72 -18.64
CA THR A 61 -22.77 -1.91 -17.73
C THR A 61 -22.61 -2.61 -16.39
N THR A 62 -21.38 -2.71 -15.87
CA THR A 62 -21.12 -3.27 -14.53
C THR A 62 -21.53 -2.27 -13.44
N SER A 63 -22.22 -2.75 -12.40
CA SER A 63 -22.60 -1.97 -11.22
C SER A 63 -21.99 -2.52 -9.93
N MET A 64 -22.04 -1.73 -8.85
CA MET A 64 -21.55 -2.17 -7.54
C MET A 64 -22.33 -3.38 -6.99
N ASN A 65 -23.63 -3.46 -7.29
CA ASN A 65 -24.46 -4.61 -6.88
C ASN A 65 -23.99 -5.90 -7.56
N ASP A 66 -23.54 -5.81 -8.80
CA ASP A 66 -23.01 -6.97 -9.54
C ASP A 66 -21.71 -7.45 -8.88
N ILE A 67 -20.83 -6.54 -8.44
CA ILE A 67 -19.61 -6.90 -7.69
C ILE A 67 -19.95 -7.55 -6.34
N HIS A 68 -20.94 -7.02 -5.61
CA HIS A 68 -21.38 -7.63 -4.35
C HIS A 68 -21.86 -9.06 -4.55
N ARG A 69 -22.73 -9.29 -5.54
CA ARG A 69 -23.21 -10.63 -5.90
C ARG A 69 -22.06 -11.54 -6.34
N LEU A 70 -21.17 -11.04 -7.19
CA LEU A 70 -20.00 -11.78 -7.67
C LEU A 70 -19.15 -12.31 -6.49
N VAL A 71 -18.87 -11.47 -5.50
CA VAL A 71 -18.13 -11.88 -4.30
C VAL A 71 -18.92 -12.87 -3.43
N GLU A 72 -20.21 -12.63 -3.26
CA GLU A 72 -21.12 -13.51 -2.49
C GLU A 72 -21.16 -14.92 -3.08
N TYR A 73 -21.48 -15.05 -4.37
CA TYR A 73 -21.52 -16.34 -5.06
C TYR A 73 -20.17 -17.06 -5.07
N PHE A 74 -19.06 -16.34 -5.24
CA PHE A 74 -17.74 -16.97 -5.14
C PHE A 74 -17.51 -17.57 -3.74
N ASN A 75 -17.96 -16.90 -2.68
CA ASN A 75 -17.87 -17.41 -1.32
C ASN A 75 -18.80 -18.60 -1.06
N GLU A 76 -19.92 -18.72 -1.77
CA GLU A 76 -20.78 -19.90 -1.73
C GLU A 76 -20.13 -21.10 -2.42
N ILE A 77 -19.43 -20.89 -3.54
CA ILE A 77 -18.72 -21.95 -4.26
C ILE A 77 -17.51 -22.45 -3.46
N PHE A 78 -16.75 -21.54 -2.83
CA PHE A 78 -15.51 -21.88 -2.13
C PHE A 78 -15.55 -21.56 -0.64
N LEU A 79 -15.72 -22.63 0.15
CA LEU A 79 -15.58 -22.58 1.60
C LEU A 79 -14.16 -22.14 1.98
N SER A 80 -14.08 -21.20 2.91
CA SER A 80 -12.83 -20.64 3.40
C SER A 80 -12.45 -21.26 4.73
N ILE A 81 -11.26 -21.88 4.80
CA ILE A 81 -10.74 -22.48 6.03
C ILE A 81 -9.61 -21.64 6.63
N ASP A 82 -9.66 -21.44 7.94
CA ASP A 82 -8.62 -20.77 8.71
C ASP A 82 -7.60 -21.80 9.21
N GLU A 83 -6.49 -21.93 8.50
CA GLU A 83 -5.35 -22.73 8.97
C GLU A 83 -4.35 -21.92 9.79
N SER A 84 -3.81 -22.56 10.83
CA SER A 84 -2.81 -22.02 11.77
C SER A 84 -1.38 -21.95 11.19
N THR A 85 -1.13 -22.53 10.02
CA THR A 85 0.20 -22.60 9.43
C THR A 85 0.56 -21.27 8.78
N ASN A 86 1.75 -20.73 9.09
CA ASN A 86 2.17 -19.38 8.68
C ASN A 86 2.81 -19.31 7.29
N ASP A 87 3.10 -20.45 6.66
CA ASP A 87 3.85 -20.46 5.41
C ASP A 87 2.93 -20.45 4.20
N GLU A 88 2.91 -19.33 3.48
CA GLU A 88 2.30 -19.24 2.16
C GLU A 88 3.10 -20.10 1.19
N GLN A 89 2.46 -21.14 0.67
CA GLN A 89 3.05 -22.01 -0.34
C GLN A 89 2.95 -21.34 -1.72
N PRO A 90 3.92 -21.60 -2.63
CA PRO A 90 3.82 -21.12 -3.98
C PRO A 90 2.55 -21.67 -4.67
N VAL A 91 1.91 -20.83 -5.48
CA VAL A 91 0.76 -21.25 -6.27
C VAL A 91 1.22 -22.25 -7.33
N THR A 92 0.53 -23.38 -7.42
CA THR A 92 0.74 -24.39 -8.47
C THR A 92 -0.60 -24.79 -9.08
N ILE A 93 -0.56 -25.37 -10.28
CA ILE A 93 -1.77 -25.87 -10.96
C ILE A 93 -2.44 -26.96 -10.10
N GLU A 94 -1.66 -27.86 -9.48
CA GLU A 94 -2.21 -28.91 -8.62
C GLU A 94 -2.97 -28.35 -7.41
N HIS A 95 -2.45 -27.30 -6.77
CA HIS A 95 -3.16 -26.66 -5.66
C HIS A 95 -4.47 -26.00 -6.12
N LEU A 96 -4.50 -25.42 -7.32
CA LEU A 96 -5.71 -24.84 -7.90
C LEU A 96 -6.73 -25.91 -8.27
N ARG A 97 -6.29 -27.02 -8.89
CA ARG A 97 -7.11 -28.19 -9.20
C ARG A 97 -7.74 -28.79 -7.94
N LEU A 98 -6.94 -28.97 -6.89
CA LEU A 98 -7.41 -29.51 -5.63
C LEU A 98 -8.49 -28.61 -5.03
N ALA A 99 -8.24 -27.30 -4.96
CA ALA A 99 -9.21 -26.34 -4.46
C ALA A 99 -10.52 -26.32 -5.28
N LEU A 100 -10.42 -26.44 -6.62
CA LEU A 100 -11.58 -26.58 -7.51
C LEU A 100 -12.37 -27.87 -7.24
N SER A 101 -11.70 -29.01 -7.05
CA SER A 101 -12.36 -30.28 -6.78
C SER A 101 -12.98 -30.36 -5.39
N GLU A 102 -12.34 -29.75 -4.40
CA GLU A 102 -12.78 -29.82 -3.00
C GLU A 102 -13.72 -28.69 -2.61
N HIS A 103 -13.86 -27.65 -3.46
CA HIS A 103 -14.63 -26.44 -3.13
C HIS A 103 -14.14 -25.74 -1.85
N VAL A 104 -12.83 -25.85 -1.58
CA VAL A 104 -12.21 -25.36 -0.35
C VAL A 104 -10.94 -24.57 -0.68
N THR A 105 -10.76 -23.45 0.01
CA THR A 105 -9.53 -22.65 -0.04
C THR A 105 -9.15 -22.16 1.35
N LYS A 106 -7.86 -21.89 1.57
CA LYS A 106 -7.42 -21.19 2.78
C LYS A 106 -7.77 -19.71 2.68
N THR A 107 -8.26 -19.12 3.77
CA THR A 107 -8.74 -17.73 3.80
C THR A 107 -7.70 -16.73 3.29
N PHE A 108 -6.44 -16.88 3.67
CA PHE A 108 -5.35 -15.98 3.29
C PHE A 108 -4.36 -16.69 2.35
N SER A 109 -4.84 -17.13 1.20
CA SER A 109 -4.01 -17.79 0.19
C SER A 109 -4.15 -17.14 -1.17
N SER A 110 -3.01 -16.91 -1.84
CA SER A 110 -2.96 -16.47 -3.24
C SER A 110 -3.76 -17.38 -4.18
N ILE A 111 -3.96 -18.66 -3.85
CA ILE A 111 -4.83 -19.59 -4.60
C ILE A 111 -6.26 -19.02 -4.72
N ARG A 112 -6.83 -18.51 -3.62
CA ARG A 112 -8.20 -17.97 -3.60
C ARG A 112 -8.33 -16.75 -4.52
N ILE A 113 -7.31 -15.90 -4.57
CA ILE A 113 -7.27 -14.74 -5.46
C ILE A 113 -7.22 -15.17 -6.92
N ILE A 114 -6.36 -16.13 -7.25
CA ILE A 114 -6.21 -16.62 -8.62
C ILE A 114 -7.51 -17.29 -9.09
N LEU A 115 -8.17 -18.09 -8.24
CA LEU A 115 -9.49 -18.64 -8.54
C LEU A 115 -10.54 -17.55 -8.75
N PHE A 116 -10.58 -16.53 -7.89
CA PHE A 116 -11.50 -15.39 -8.06
C PHE A 116 -11.24 -14.64 -9.38
N ALA A 117 -9.98 -14.49 -9.79
CA ALA A 117 -9.62 -13.89 -11.08
C ALA A 117 -10.11 -14.72 -12.27
N ILE A 118 -9.95 -16.05 -12.23
CA ILE A 118 -10.47 -16.97 -13.25
C ILE A 118 -12.00 -16.84 -13.33
N TYR A 119 -12.67 -16.85 -12.18
CA TYR A 119 -14.12 -16.73 -12.07
C TYR A 119 -14.64 -15.40 -12.64
N ALA A 120 -14.08 -14.26 -12.22
CA ALA A 120 -14.47 -12.93 -12.72
C ALA A 120 -14.24 -12.81 -14.24
N ARG A 121 -13.12 -13.34 -14.74
CA ARG A 121 -12.80 -13.36 -16.17
C ARG A 121 -13.78 -14.23 -16.98
N LEU A 122 -14.15 -15.40 -16.48
CA LEU A 122 -15.13 -16.30 -17.14
C LEU A 122 -16.50 -15.63 -17.29
N LEU A 123 -16.90 -14.87 -16.28
CA LEU A 123 -18.11 -14.05 -16.31
C LEU A 123 -17.95 -12.74 -17.10
N GLN A 124 -16.83 -12.58 -17.82
CA GLN A 124 -16.51 -11.49 -18.73
C GLN A 124 -16.35 -10.11 -18.09
N TYR A 125 -16.11 -10.04 -16.77
CA TYR A 125 -15.80 -8.76 -16.13
C TYR A 125 -14.44 -8.24 -16.57
N GLU A 126 -14.34 -6.93 -16.79
CA GLU A 126 -13.08 -6.24 -16.99
C GLU A 126 -12.33 -6.18 -15.64
N CYS A 127 -11.42 -7.13 -15.44
CA CYS A 127 -10.71 -7.28 -14.17
C CYS A 127 -9.18 -7.31 -14.32
N ARG A 128 -8.49 -6.85 -13.27
CA ARG A 128 -7.03 -6.81 -13.17
C ARG A 128 -6.55 -7.57 -11.95
N LEU A 129 -5.46 -8.32 -12.11
CA LEU A 129 -4.69 -8.82 -10.98
C LEU A 129 -3.76 -7.71 -10.50
N VAL A 130 -3.91 -7.29 -9.25
CA VAL A 130 -3.05 -6.28 -8.65
C VAL A 130 -2.04 -6.95 -7.73
N PHE A 131 -0.81 -6.46 -7.77
CA PHE A 131 0.30 -6.97 -6.97
C PHE A 131 1.13 -5.83 -6.38
N ALA A 132 1.34 -5.87 -5.06
CA ALA A 132 2.29 -5.02 -4.34
C ALA A 132 3.65 -5.71 -4.24
N ALA A 133 4.68 -5.11 -4.82
CA ALA A 133 5.98 -5.74 -4.98
C ALA A 133 6.99 -5.29 -3.91
N ASP A 134 7.62 -6.26 -3.23
CA ASP A 134 8.75 -6.03 -2.32
C ASP A 134 10.04 -5.96 -3.12
N LEU A 135 10.55 -4.74 -3.34
CA LEU A 135 11.78 -4.54 -4.11
C LEU A 135 12.96 -4.21 -3.18
N PRO A 136 14.17 -4.68 -3.52
CA PRO A 136 15.37 -4.28 -2.81
C PRO A 136 15.51 -2.75 -2.88
N PRO A 137 16.06 -2.09 -1.85
CA PRO A 137 16.12 -0.63 -1.85
C PRO A 137 16.99 -0.08 -3.00
N ILE A 138 16.63 1.09 -3.56
CA ILE A 138 17.40 1.72 -4.65
C ILE A 138 18.78 2.26 -4.21
N ARG A 139 19.02 2.30 -2.90
CA ARG A 139 20.25 2.80 -2.29
C ARG A 139 20.55 2.04 -0.99
N PRO A 140 21.81 2.01 -0.53
CA PRO A 140 22.14 1.50 0.79
C PRO A 140 21.37 2.27 1.87
N ARG A 141 20.82 1.56 2.87
CA ARG A 141 20.24 2.19 4.07
C ARG A 141 21.35 2.91 4.84
N MET A 142 21.12 4.16 5.22
CA MET A 142 22.05 4.90 6.10
C MET A 142 21.60 4.76 7.55
N LYS A 143 22.53 4.73 8.51
CA LYS A 143 22.25 4.55 9.96
C LYS A 143 21.26 5.57 10.58
N ASN A 144 20.91 6.64 9.85
CA ASN A 144 19.99 7.68 10.33
C ASN A 144 18.58 7.59 9.69
N ASP A 145 18.35 6.71 8.70
CA ASP A 145 17.05 6.56 8.04
C ASP A 145 15.97 6.00 9.01
N ASP A 146 16.36 5.39 10.13
CA ASP A 146 15.46 4.80 11.14
C ASP A 146 14.83 5.81 12.12
N THR A 147 15.15 7.11 12.02
CA THR A 147 14.67 8.12 13.00
C THR A 147 13.40 8.87 12.62
N SER A 148 12.76 8.52 11.50
CA SER A 148 11.46 9.09 11.10
C SER A 148 10.29 8.11 11.17
N GLU A 149 10.46 6.97 11.85
CA GLU A 149 9.35 6.13 12.29
C GLU A 149 9.09 6.40 13.77
N GLY A 150 7.84 6.72 14.09
CA GLY A 150 7.40 7.08 15.42
C GLY A 150 7.48 5.88 16.36
N ASP A 151 8.66 5.64 16.91
CA ASP A 151 8.82 4.79 18.08
C ASP A 151 8.44 5.59 19.34
N VAL A 152 7.41 5.10 20.01
CA VAL A 152 7.02 5.50 21.37
C VAL A 152 8.27 5.41 22.25
N LYS A 153 8.80 6.57 22.67
CA LYS A 153 9.90 6.66 23.62
C LYS A 153 9.50 5.96 24.92
N LYS A 154 9.86 4.69 25.07
CA LYS A 154 10.06 4.08 26.39
C LYS A 154 11.31 4.71 26.99
N THR A 155 11.11 5.67 27.87
CA THR A 155 12.14 6.20 28.78
C THR A 155 12.73 5.06 29.59
N ARG A 156 13.91 4.55 29.19
CA ARG A 156 14.70 3.63 29.99
C ARG A 156 15.71 4.45 30.79
N LYS A 157 15.40 4.68 32.07
CA LYS A 157 16.37 5.18 33.06
C LYS A 157 17.59 4.25 33.05
N LYS A 158 18.78 4.82 32.82
CA LYS A 158 20.06 4.19 33.11
C LYS A 158 20.24 4.16 34.63
N ASN A 159 20.64 3.02 35.18
CA ASN A 159 21.51 2.92 36.35
C ASN A 159 22.50 1.77 36.13
N PRO A 160 23.70 1.81 36.75
CA PRO A 160 24.89 1.11 36.28
C PRO A 160 25.10 -0.27 36.93
N SER A 161 25.76 -1.14 36.15
CA SER A 161 26.58 -2.33 36.45
C SER A 161 26.71 -2.89 37.88
N THR A 162 26.62 -4.23 37.97
CA THR A 162 27.42 -5.06 38.88
C THR A 162 28.31 -6.00 38.05
N LEU A 163 29.61 -5.92 38.31
CA LEU A 163 30.68 -6.78 37.83
C LEU A 163 30.79 -8.03 38.71
N SER A 164 31.33 -9.12 38.16
CA SER A 164 31.93 -10.22 38.89
C SER A 164 33.45 -10.03 38.95
N ASP A 165 33.93 -9.98 40.19
CA ASP A 165 35.25 -10.23 40.80
C ASP A 165 36.47 -10.55 39.92
N ASP A 166 37.56 -9.82 40.18
CA ASP A 166 38.87 -10.41 40.51
C ASP A 166 39.70 -9.43 41.37
N ASP A 167 40.40 -10.01 42.33
CA ASP A 167 41.13 -9.42 43.47
C ASP A 167 42.19 -8.36 43.12
N ASN A 168 42.30 -7.30 43.94
CA ASN A 168 43.51 -7.08 44.76
C ASN A 168 43.32 -5.98 45.82
N SER A 169 43.84 -6.29 47.01
CA SER A 169 44.04 -5.54 48.26
C SER A 169 44.27 -4.02 48.18
N ASN A 170 43.63 -3.24 49.07
CA ASN A 170 44.23 -2.78 50.33
C ASN A 170 43.24 -1.97 51.20
N SER A 171 43.25 -2.26 52.51
CA SER A 171 43.11 -1.38 53.71
C SER A 171 42.31 -0.06 53.59
N THR A 172 41.41 0.35 54.48
CA THR A 172 41.35 0.23 55.95
C THR A 172 40.01 0.84 56.39
N THR A 173 39.37 0.27 57.45
CA THR A 173 38.59 0.92 58.55
C THR A 173 37.52 1.98 58.21
N THR A 174 36.32 2.11 58.77
CA THR A 174 35.54 1.72 59.97
C THR A 174 34.41 2.78 59.88
N GLU A 175 33.10 2.54 59.91
CA GLU A 175 32.21 2.18 61.02
C GLU A 175 30.91 2.97 60.74
N ASP A 176 29.77 2.33 60.96
CA ASP A 176 28.51 2.82 61.58
C ASP A 176 27.91 4.18 61.13
N THR A 177 26.59 4.36 60.91
CA THR A 177 25.42 3.88 61.65
C THR A 177 24.12 4.30 60.91
N SER A 178 23.07 3.46 61.02
CA SER A 178 21.64 3.73 61.32
C SER A 178 20.87 4.96 60.72
N ILE A 179 19.74 4.78 59.99
CA ILE A 179 18.30 4.57 60.37
C ILE A 179 17.41 5.85 60.27
N VAL A 180 16.48 5.83 59.29
CA VAL A 180 15.00 6.08 59.32
C VAL A 180 14.37 7.44 59.74
N HIS A 181 13.49 7.99 58.87
CA HIS A 181 12.09 8.49 59.04
C HIS A 181 11.77 9.63 58.04
N SER A 182 10.78 9.56 57.13
CA SER A 182 9.31 9.64 57.22
C SER A 182 8.71 11.06 57.24
N SER A 183 7.70 11.27 56.37
CA SER A 183 6.48 12.13 56.47
C SER A 183 6.27 13.30 55.47
N ASP A 184 5.20 13.13 54.68
CA ASP A 184 4.07 13.99 54.34
C ASP A 184 4.22 15.48 53.94
N THR A 185 3.45 15.90 52.92
CA THR A 185 2.28 16.84 53.04
C THR A 185 1.89 17.44 51.65
N ALA A 186 0.60 17.41 51.32
CA ALA A 186 -0.13 18.22 50.30
C ALA A 186 -0.98 19.30 51.04
N PRO A 187 -1.72 20.29 50.45
CA PRO A 187 -2.35 20.34 49.11
C PRO A 187 -2.47 21.76 48.46
N SER A 188 -3.14 21.86 47.29
CA SER A 188 -4.23 22.82 46.93
C SER A 188 -4.28 23.28 45.45
N GLU A 189 -5.52 23.31 44.94
CA GLU A 189 -5.97 23.54 43.55
C GLU A 189 -6.19 25.03 43.19
N LEU A 190 -6.22 25.35 41.88
CA LEU A 190 -7.16 26.33 41.32
C LEU A 190 -7.46 26.02 39.83
N VAL A 191 -8.75 25.94 39.56
CA VAL A 191 -9.45 25.42 38.37
C VAL A 191 -9.69 26.52 37.33
N LYS A 192 -9.73 26.14 36.03
CA LYS A 192 -10.71 26.66 35.04
C LYS A 192 -10.95 25.65 33.90
N ASN A 193 -12.17 25.11 33.92
CA ASN A 193 -12.80 24.18 32.96
C ASN A 193 -12.93 24.74 31.54
N HIS A 194 -13.01 23.85 30.53
CA HIS A 194 -14.15 23.73 29.61
C HIS A 194 -14.26 22.27 29.12
N GLN A 195 -15.44 21.67 29.31
CA GLN A 195 -15.77 20.25 29.17
C GLN A 195 -16.13 19.86 27.73
N ALA A 196 -15.66 18.69 27.30
CA ALA A 196 -16.30 17.85 26.29
C ALA A 196 -16.82 16.59 26.99
N ILE A 197 -18.07 16.22 26.70
CA ILE A 197 -18.86 15.21 27.40
C ILE A 197 -18.45 13.81 26.92
N SER A 198 -17.95 12.98 27.83
CA SER A 198 -17.83 11.53 27.68
C SER A 198 -19.07 10.83 28.24
N PRO A 199 -19.59 9.76 27.61
CA PRO A 199 -20.59 8.91 28.25
C PRO A 199 -19.92 7.86 29.16
N THR A 200 -20.52 7.75 30.34
CA THR A 200 -20.20 6.85 31.45
C THR A 200 -20.28 5.37 31.06
N ILE A 201 -19.26 4.60 31.44
CA ILE A 201 -19.21 3.15 31.36
C ILE A 201 -20.01 2.58 32.54
N THR A 202 -21.09 1.86 32.25
CA THR A 202 -21.66 0.85 33.16
C THR A 202 -21.10 -0.51 32.79
N ASP A 203 -20.57 -1.22 33.79
CA ASP A 203 -19.97 -2.55 33.70
C ASP A 203 -20.85 -3.55 32.95
N SER A 204 -20.35 -4.02 31.81
CA SER A 204 -20.73 -5.31 31.24
C SER A 204 -19.52 -5.92 30.55
N LYS A 205 -19.20 -7.16 30.93
CA LYS A 205 -18.02 -7.92 30.53
C LYS A 205 -17.90 -7.98 29.00
N LYS A 206 -17.01 -7.18 28.40
CA LYS A 206 -16.61 -7.33 27.00
C LYS A 206 -15.32 -8.14 26.92
N SER A 207 -15.44 -9.34 26.38
CA SER A 207 -14.32 -10.16 25.92
C SER A 207 -13.41 -9.32 25.03
N THR A 208 -12.15 -9.14 25.45
CA THR A 208 -11.13 -8.52 24.62
C THR A 208 -10.78 -9.46 23.48
N ASN A 209 -11.48 -9.35 22.34
CA ASN A 209 -11.03 -9.95 21.09
C ASN A 209 -9.75 -9.23 20.66
N LYS A 210 -8.59 -9.77 21.06
CA LYS A 210 -7.31 -9.42 20.44
C LYS A 210 -7.44 -9.75 18.95
N ILE A 211 -7.59 -8.73 18.11
CA ILE A 211 -7.58 -8.88 16.65
C ILE A 211 -6.22 -9.49 16.30
N ARG A 212 -6.22 -10.73 15.82
CA ARG A 212 -5.00 -11.38 15.33
C ARG A 212 -4.53 -10.59 14.10
N PRO A 213 -3.23 -10.24 13.99
CA PRO A 213 -2.73 -9.58 12.80
C PRO A 213 -2.97 -10.48 11.59
N LEU A 214 -3.60 -9.92 10.56
CA LEU A 214 -3.89 -10.64 9.32
C LEU A 214 -2.58 -10.97 8.60
N LYS A 215 -2.55 -12.09 7.86
CA LYS A 215 -1.38 -12.46 7.04
C LYS A 215 -1.11 -11.37 5.99
N PRO A 216 0.15 -11.20 5.55
CA PRO A 216 0.48 -10.23 4.51
C PRO A 216 -0.28 -10.48 3.22
N ARG A 217 -0.66 -9.40 2.54
CA ARG A 217 -1.53 -9.44 1.36
C ARG A 217 -0.85 -8.79 0.19
N TYR A 218 -0.22 -9.57 -0.67
CA TYR A 218 0.53 -9.00 -1.79
C TYR A 218 -0.28 -8.93 -3.07
N TYR A 219 -1.37 -9.69 -3.18
CA TYR A 219 -2.24 -9.71 -4.35
C TYR A 219 -3.68 -9.32 -3.98
N TRP A 220 -4.42 -8.78 -4.94
CA TRP A 220 -5.88 -8.60 -4.90
C TRP A 220 -6.40 -8.37 -6.32
N ILE A 221 -7.73 -8.25 -6.48
CA ILE A 221 -8.36 -8.03 -7.79
C ILE A 221 -8.99 -6.63 -7.84
N GLU A 222 -8.95 -6.02 -9.02
CA GLU A 222 -9.77 -4.85 -9.34
C GLU A 222 -10.76 -5.21 -10.43
N ILE A 223 -11.99 -4.68 -10.36
CA ILE A 223 -13.01 -4.80 -11.41
C ILE A 223 -13.45 -3.40 -11.84
N PHE A 224 -13.54 -3.16 -13.14
CA PHE A 224 -14.00 -1.88 -13.67
C PHE A 224 -15.53 -1.77 -13.57
N ILE A 225 -16.02 -0.61 -13.10
CA ILE A 225 -17.44 -0.25 -13.10
C ILE A 225 -17.67 0.88 -14.12
N GLU A 226 -18.53 0.65 -15.13
CA GLU A 226 -18.93 1.69 -16.09
C GLU A 226 -19.99 2.65 -15.55
N THR A 227 -20.81 2.21 -14.58
CA THR A 227 -21.98 2.97 -14.10
C THR A 227 -21.63 4.18 -13.23
N THR A 228 -20.36 4.34 -12.84
CA THR A 228 -19.88 5.39 -11.94
C THR A 228 -18.56 5.97 -12.43
N ASP A 229 -18.21 7.17 -11.94
CA ASP A 229 -16.89 7.77 -12.16
C ASP A 229 -15.79 7.11 -11.29
N ASP A 230 -16.10 6.05 -10.53
CA ASP A 230 -15.14 5.40 -9.63
C ASP A 230 -14.16 4.47 -10.36
N GLY A 231 -14.49 4.03 -11.59
CA GLY A 231 -13.61 3.22 -12.43
C GLY A 231 -13.28 1.84 -11.83
N TYR A 232 -12.00 1.55 -11.65
CA TYR A 232 -11.55 0.27 -11.08
C TYR A 232 -11.77 0.20 -9.57
N ILE A 233 -12.57 -0.78 -9.13
CA ILE A 233 -12.91 -1.04 -7.74
C ILE A 233 -12.06 -2.20 -7.20
N PRO A 234 -11.27 -2.00 -6.14
CA PRO A 234 -10.50 -3.05 -5.53
C PRO A 234 -11.37 -3.97 -4.67
N ILE A 235 -11.09 -5.27 -4.75
CA ILE A 235 -11.79 -6.33 -4.07
C ILE A 235 -10.77 -7.14 -3.27
N ASP A 236 -10.95 -7.14 -1.96
CA ASP A 236 -10.20 -7.98 -1.05
C ASP A 236 -10.99 -9.26 -0.76
N ILE A 237 -10.74 -10.31 -1.55
CA ILE A 237 -11.44 -11.59 -1.42
C ILE A 237 -11.11 -12.33 -0.11
N TYR A 238 -10.04 -11.92 0.59
CA TYR A 238 -9.70 -12.50 1.90
C TYR A 238 -10.68 -12.08 2.99
N THR A 239 -11.26 -10.88 2.88
CA THR A 239 -12.25 -10.36 3.85
C THR A 239 -13.61 -10.07 3.23
N SER A 240 -13.74 -10.31 1.93
CA SER A 240 -14.91 -9.94 1.12
C SER A 240 -15.21 -8.43 1.14
N LYS A 241 -14.21 -7.60 1.45
CA LYS A 241 -14.38 -6.14 1.45
C LYS A 241 -14.18 -5.58 0.05
N ILE A 242 -15.09 -4.71 -0.33
CA ILE A 242 -15.13 -4.07 -1.64
C ILE A 242 -14.85 -2.58 -1.43
N ASN A 243 -13.94 -2.03 -2.24
CA ASN A 243 -13.54 -0.62 -2.24
C ASN A 243 -12.92 -0.08 -0.92
N SER A 244 -12.37 -0.95 -0.06
CA SER A 244 -11.76 -0.56 1.21
C SER A 244 -10.26 -0.23 1.10
N LEU A 245 -9.93 0.85 0.39
CA LEU A 245 -8.53 1.23 0.08
C LEU A 245 -7.58 1.28 1.30
N ALA A 246 -8.06 1.80 2.44
CA ALA A 246 -7.24 1.98 3.64
C ALA A 246 -6.70 0.65 4.20
N GLU A 247 -7.31 -0.48 3.86
CA GLU A 247 -6.96 -1.79 4.42
C GLU A 247 -5.85 -2.51 3.66
N PHE A 248 -5.63 -2.14 2.39
CA PHE A 248 -4.62 -2.79 1.55
C PHE A 248 -3.19 -2.50 2.00
N GLU A 249 -2.93 -1.34 2.61
CA GLU A 249 -1.58 -1.01 3.14
C GLU A 249 -1.33 -1.59 4.53
N VAL A 250 -2.37 -1.83 5.35
CA VAL A 250 -2.25 -2.23 6.77
C VAL A 250 -1.48 -3.55 6.95
N ASN A 251 -1.61 -4.48 6.00
CA ASN A 251 -1.00 -5.80 6.07
C ASN A 251 0.24 -5.94 5.16
N ILE A 252 0.77 -4.84 4.61
CA ILE A 252 2.01 -4.87 3.83
C ILE A 252 3.21 -4.69 4.77
N LYS A 253 4.15 -5.63 4.73
CA LYS A 253 5.34 -5.65 5.61
C LYS A 253 6.50 -4.78 5.11
N PHE A 254 6.32 -4.08 4.00
CA PHE A 254 7.31 -3.24 3.34
C PHE A 254 6.70 -1.91 2.88
N PRO A 255 7.50 -0.87 2.61
CA PRO A 255 6.98 0.36 2.03
C PRO A 255 6.34 0.09 0.67
N MET A 256 5.06 0.45 0.50
CA MET A 256 4.32 0.25 -0.74
C MET A 256 4.81 1.23 -1.82
N LEU A 257 5.92 0.87 -2.48
CA LEU A 257 6.60 1.66 -3.50
C LEU A 257 6.13 1.36 -4.91
N TYR A 258 5.77 0.10 -5.19
CA TYR A 258 5.35 -0.38 -6.50
C TYR A 258 4.13 -1.27 -6.32
N VAL A 259 3.02 -0.83 -6.90
CA VAL A 259 1.79 -1.61 -7.04
C VAL A 259 1.44 -1.61 -8.51
N TRP A 260 1.45 -2.79 -9.12
CA TRP A 260 1.12 -2.97 -10.52
C TRP A 260 -0.20 -3.71 -10.66
N ALA A 261 -1.08 -3.16 -11.48
CA ALA A 261 -2.30 -3.81 -11.93
C ALA A 261 -2.06 -4.38 -13.33
N PHE A 262 -2.27 -5.68 -13.48
CA PHE A 262 -2.12 -6.39 -14.74
C PHE A 262 -3.49 -6.83 -15.22
N ASP A 263 -3.79 -6.50 -16.47
CA ASP A 263 -5.01 -6.90 -17.13
C ASP A 263 -5.09 -8.42 -17.28
N THR A 264 -6.23 -9.01 -16.91
CA THR A 264 -6.39 -10.47 -16.97
C THR A 264 -6.61 -11.01 -18.38
N ASP A 265 -6.92 -10.16 -19.36
CA ASP A 265 -6.93 -10.54 -20.77
C ASP A 265 -5.51 -10.52 -21.33
N LEU A 266 -4.98 -11.74 -21.54
CA LEU A 266 -3.64 -12.00 -22.03
C LEU A 266 -3.34 -11.29 -23.37
N SER A 267 -4.35 -11.06 -24.21
CA SER A 267 -4.16 -10.41 -25.52
C SER A 267 -3.79 -8.93 -25.41
N SER A 268 -4.16 -8.27 -24.30
CA SER A 268 -3.90 -6.84 -24.09
C SER A 268 -2.43 -6.55 -23.79
N SER A 269 -1.76 -7.45 -23.05
CA SER A 269 -0.45 -7.19 -22.42
C SER A 269 -0.43 -5.87 -21.63
N TYR A 270 -1.58 -5.44 -21.11
CA TYR A 270 -1.76 -4.18 -20.42
C TYR A 270 -1.36 -4.32 -18.95
N ALA A 271 -0.50 -3.42 -18.48
CA ALA A 271 -0.18 -3.28 -17.07
C ALA A 271 0.03 -1.82 -16.72
N LYS A 272 -0.38 -1.44 -15.51
CA LYS A 272 -0.33 -0.06 -15.04
C LYS A 272 0.21 0.02 -13.62
N ASP A 273 1.01 1.05 -13.37
CA ASP A 273 1.38 1.44 -12.02
C ASP A 273 0.18 2.15 -11.37
N VAL A 274 -0.39 1.50 -10.36
CA VAL A 274 -1.54 1.98 -9.58
C VAL A 274 -1.13 2.36 -8.16
N THR A 275 0.18 2.50 -7.88
CA THR A 275 0.70 2.79 -6.53
C THR A 275 0.05 4.01 -5.89
N LYS A 276 -0.24 5.05 -6.69
CA LYS A 276 -0.91 6.28 -6.24
C LYS A 276 -2.25 6.05 -5.57
N ARG A 277 -2.97 4.99 -5.97
CA ARG A 277 -4.29 4.62 -5.41
C ARG A 277 -4.15 4.08 -3.99
N TYR A 278 -3.09 3.33 -3.72
CA TYR A 278 -2.95 2.53 -2.49
C TYR A 278 -1.96 3.11 -1.47
N SER A 279 -0.89 3.75 -1.92
CA SER A 279 0.19 4.22 -1.04
C SER A 279 -0.18 5.53 -0.36
N GLN A 280 -0.44 5.50 0.95
CA GLN A 280 -0.68 6.71 1.75
C GLN A 280 0.53 7.64 1.77
N LYS A 281 1.73 7.07 1.63
CA LYS A 281 2.99 7.81 1.64
C LYS A 281 3.40 8.35 0.26
N TRP A 282 2.60 8.16 -0.80
CA TRP A 282 3.00 8.49 -2.19
C TRP A 282 3.49 9.94 -2.37
N LEU A 283 2.83 10.92 -1.73
CA LEU A 283 3.20 12.34 -1.81
C LEU A 283 4.46 12.71 -1.01
N THR A 284 4.94 11.83 -0.13
CA THR A 284 6.02 12.13 0.81
C THR A 284 7.40 12.12 0.15
N THR A 285 8.35 12.84 0.75
CA THR A 285 9.75 12.81 0.32
C THR A 285 10.40 11.44 0.51
N SER A 286 10.02 10.67 1.53
CA SER A 286 10.57 9.33 1.76
C SER A 286 10.18 8.37 0.64
N TYR A 287 8.91 8.36 0.20
CA TYR A 287 8.46 7.61 -0.98
C TYR A 287 9.26 8.03 -2.21
N ARG A 288 9.23 9.31 -2.56
CA ARG A 288 9.85 9.82 -3.79
C ARG A 288 11.33 9.51 -3.87
N THR A 289 12.06 9.65 -2.76
CA THR A 289 13.52 9.41 -2.74
C THR A 289 13.91 7.94 -2.74
N SER A 290 12.93 7.03 -2.58
CA SER A 290 13.08 5.57 -2.60
C SER A 290 12.55 4.94 -3.90
N HIS A 291 11.81 5.70 -4.71
CA HIS A 291 11.31 5.29 -6.01
C HIS A 291 12.34 5.51 -7.14
N ILE A 292 12.33 4.65 -8.16
CA ILE A 292 13.29 4.70 -9.28
C ILE A 292 13.14 5.98 -10.12
N GLU A 293 11.97 6.62 -10.11
CA GLU A 293 11.77 7.88 -10.85
C GLU A 293 12.45 9.09 -10.20
N HIS A 294 13.05 8.92 -9.01
CA HIS A 294 13.74 10.02 -8.35
C HIS A 294 14.95 10.51 -9.15
N LYS A 295 14.98 11.80 -9.50
CA LYS A 295 16.09 12.39 -10.27
C LYS A 295 17.47 12.18 -9.65
N THR A 296 17.58 12.23 -8.32
CA THR A 296 18.89 12.10 -7.63
C THR A 296 19.27 10.65 -7.36
N ASN A 297 18.29 9.78 -7.11
CA ASN A 297 18.53 8.45 -6.54
C ASN A 297 18.19 7.31 -7.48
N GLY A 298 17.53 7.60 -8.61
CA GLY A 298 17.15 6.61 -9.60
C GLY A 298 17.42 7.11 -11.02
N ASP A 299 16.52 6.75 -11.92
CA ASP A 299 16.55 7.03 -13.34
C ASP A 299 15.15 7.46 -13.82
N PRO A 300 14.85 8.78 -13.82
CA PRO A 300 13.50 9.32 -14.07
C PRO A 300 12.96 9.00 -15.46
N LYS A 301 13.83 8.76 -16.45
CA LYS A 301 13.41 8.46 -17.82
C LYS A 301 13.20 6.97 -18.03
N TRP A 302 13.94 6.13 -17.32
CA TRP A 302 13.92 4.69 -17.53
C TRP A 302 12.57 4.06 -17.17
N TYR A 303 11.99 4.41 -16.03
CA TYR A 303 10.75 3.78 -15.57
C TYR A 303 9.56 4.14 -16.48
N GLY A 304 9.41 5.42 -16.84
CA GLY A 304 8.42 5.84 -17.82
C GLY A 304 8.58 5.13 -19.17
N LYS A 305 9.82 4.94 -19.66
CA LYS A 305 10.10 4.16 -20.88
C LYS A 305 9.77 2.66 -20.72
N CYS A 306 10.00 2.11 -19.53
CA CYS A 306 9.66 0.72 -19.19
C CYS A 306 8.14 0.53 -19.23
N MET A 307 7.39 1.34 -18.46
CA MET A 307 5.93 1.26 -18.37
C MET A 307 5.22 1.62 -19.67
N LYS A 308 5.81 2.46 -20.53
CA LYS A 308 5.26 2.79 -21.85
C LYS A 308 5.01 1.55 -22.73
N LYS A 309 5.78 0.47 -22.54
CA LYS A 309 5.61 -0.78 -23.29
C LYS A 309 4.30 -1.51 -22.96
N TYR A 310 3.74 -1.25 -21.78
CA TYR A 310 2.55 -1.91 -21.24
C TYR A 310 1.33 -1.01 -21.24
N GLN A 311 1.32 0.05 -22.06
CA GLN A 311 0.14 0.92 -22.22
C GLN A 311 -1.02 0.18 -22.93
N PRO A 312 -2.27 0.59 -22.69
CA PRO A 312 -3.41 -0.01 -23.37
C PRO A 312 -3.30 0.25 -24.87
N LYS A 313 -3.52 -0.81 -25.67
CA LYS A 313 -3.46 -0.75 -27.14
C LYS A 313 -4.83 -0.53 -27.76
N ASP A 314 -5.89 -0.98 -27.09
CA ASP A 314 -7.26 -0.79 -27.53
C ASP A 314 -7.85 0.51 -26.95
N LYS A 315 -8.85 1.02 -27.67
CA LYS A 315 -9.50 2.30 -27.33
C LYS A 315 -10.23 2.24 -25.99
N ARG A 316 -10.91 1.12 -25.69
CA ARG A 316 -11.75 0.97 -24.50
C ARG A 316 -10.90 1.02 -23.22
N LYS A 317 -9.81 0.26 -23.16
CA LYS A 317 -8.87 0.30 -22.01
C LYS A 317 -8.13 1.62 -21.90
N SER A 318 -7.94 2.34 -23.01
CA SER A 318 -7.44 3.72 -22.99
C SER A 318 -8.42 4.66 -22.28
N GLU A 319 -9.72 4.55 -22.56
CA GLU A 319 -10.79 5.31 -21.89
C GLU A 319 -10.86 4.94 -20.39
N TYR A 320 -10.83 3.65 -20.05
CA TYR A 320 -10.78 3.18 -18.65
C TYR A 320 -9.57 3.74 -17.89
N SER A 321 -8.41 3.79 -18.54
CA SER A 321 -7.19 4.36 -17.98
C SER A 321 -7.32 5.86 -17.69
N GLN A 322 -8.08 6.61 -18.52
CA GLN A 322 -8.34 8.03 -18.31
C GLN A 322 -9.27 8.27 -17.12
N VAL A 323 -10.35 7.50 -17.01
CA VAL A 323 -11.27 7.54 -15.85
C VAL A 323 -10.49 7.27 -14.56
N GLU A 324 -9.66 6.22 -14.55
CA GLU A 324 -8.78 5.91 -13.42
C GLU A 324 -7.80 7.04 -13.09
N ASN A 325 -7.17 7.65 -14.09
CA ASN A 325 -6.23 8.75 -13.84
C ASN A 325 -6.94 9.92 -13.14
N LYS A 326 -8.14 10.30 -13.62
CA LYS A 326 -8.97 11.36 -13.02
C LYS A 326 -9.36 11.00 -11.58
N GLN A 327 -9.75 9.75 -11.34
CA GLN A 327 -10.11 9.26 -10.01
C GLN A 327 -8.92 9.36 -9.03
N ILE A 328 -7.74 8.90 -9.44
CA ILE A 328 -6.51 8.98 -8.64
C ILE A 328 -6.11 10.43 -8.40
N GLU A 329 -6.19 11.30 -9.40
CA GLU A 329 -5.91 12.73 -9.26
C GLU A 329 -6.84 13.40 -8.25
N ASN A 330 -8.14 13.09 -8.30
CA ASN A 330 -9.13 13.57 -7.32
C ASN A 330 -8.82 13.07 -5.91
N GLN A 331 -8.44 11.79 -5.76
CA GLN A 331 -8.04 11.22 -4.46
C GLN A 331 -6.81 11.94 -3.89
N LEU A 332 -5.79 12.18 -4.72
CA LEU A 332 -4.57 12.87 -4.30
C LEU A 332 -4.83 14.34 -3.95
N ALA A 333 -5.71 15.02 -4.68
CA ALA A 333 -6.09 16.40 -4.40
C ALA A 333 -6.82 16.58 -3.06
N ARG A 334 -7.52 15.54 -2.58
CA ARG A 334 -8.18 15.53 -1.27
C ARG A 334 -7.21 15.33 -0.10
N GLN A 335 -5.97 14.92 -0.35
CA GLN A 335 -4.98 14.77 0.72
C GLN A 335 -4.61 16.13 1.33
N PRO A 336 -4.31 16.19 2.64
CA PRO A 336 -3.95 17.43 3.29
C PRO A 336 -2.71 18.05 2.65
N ILE A 337 -2.73 19.38 2.53
CA ILE A 337 -1.58 20.14 2.08
C ILE A 337 -0.42 19.89 3.05
N PRO A 338 0.81 19.64 2.57
CA PRO A 338 2.00 19.50 3.41
C PRO A 338 2.12 20.66 4.40
N GLN A 339 2.50 20.40 5.64
CA GLN A 339 2.54 21.42 6.70
C GLN A 339 3.95 21.95 6.94
N THR A 340 4.97 21.35 6.32
CA THR A 340 6.35 21.77 6.47
C THR A 340 7.01 22.09 5.12
N LYS A 341 7.95 23.05 5.15
CA LYS A 341 8.76 23.38 3.97
C LYS A 341 9.60 22.20 3.48
N SER A 342 9.99 21.30 4.38
CA SER A 342 10.76 20.11 4.04
C SER A 342 9.96 19.16 3.14
N GLU A 343 8.68 18.94 3.48
CA GLU A 343 7.75 18.14 2.68
C GLU A 343 7.46 18.78 1.32
N LEU A 344 7.41 20.11 1.24
CA LEU A 344 7.18 20.83 -0.02
C LEU A 344 8.34 20.76 -1.01
N ASN A 345 9.56 20.46 -0.56
CA ASN A 345 10.72 20.43 -1.46
C ASN A 345 10.61 19.28 -2.48
N GLY A 346 10.24 19.63 -3.71
CA GLY A 346 10.01 18.69 -4.79
C GLY A 346 8.67 17.95 -4.71
N HIS A 347 7.74 18.40 -3.87
CA HIS A 347 6.42 17.78 -3.72
C HIS A 347 5.70 17.65 -5.07
N PRO A 348 5.00 16.53 -5.37
CA PRO A 348 4.40 16.27 -6.69
C PRO A 348 3.31 17.26 -7.10
N LEU A 349 2.49 17.72 -6.14
CA LEU A 349 1.33 18.57 -6.40
C LEU A 349 1.56 20.06 -6.12
N TYR A 350 2.54 20.39 -5.27
CA TYR A 350 2.63 21.73 -4.68
C TYR A 350 4.06 22.26 -4.77
N VAL A 351 4.18 23.58 -4.89
CA VAL A 351 5.48 24.27 -4.88
C VAL A 351 5.32 25.65 -4.24
N LEU A 352 6.38 26.13 -3.59
CA LEU A 352 6.46 27.52 -3.13
C LEU A 352 6.90 28.41 -4.29
N LYS A 353 6.28 29.58 -4.48
CA LYS A 353 6.70 30.56 -5.50
C LYS A 353 8.19 30.91 -5.39
N SER A 354 8.72 30.98 -4.16
CA SER A 354 10.15 31.24 -3.90
C SER A 354 11.09 30.10 -4.33
N LYS A 355 10.55 28.94 -4.73
CA LYS A 355 11.28 27.72 -5.10
C LYS A 355 11.11 27.36 -6.57
N LEU A 356 10.49 28.22 -7.36
CA LEU A 356 10.47 28.09 -8.82
C LEU A 356 11.88 28.22 -9.38
N LEU A 357 12.19 27.42 -10.40
CA LEU A 357 13.44 27.55 -11.14
C LEU A 357 13.43 28.85 -11.98
N LYS A 358 14.60 29.30 -12.43
CA LYS A 358 14.75 30.54 -13.24
C LYS A 358 13.87 30.55 -14.50
N PHE A 359 13.56 29.37 -15.04
CA PHE A 359 12.76 29.17 -16.24
C PHE A 359 11.38 28.55 -15.95
N GLU A 360 10.93 28.56 -14.68
CA GLU A 360 9.56 28.15 -14.34
C GLU A 360 8.72 29.38 -14.01
N GLY A 361 7.61 29.55 -14.70
CA GLY A 361 6.62 30.59 -14.45
C GLY A 361 5.29 30.00 -13.98
N ILE A 362 4.42 30.83 -13.40
CA ILE A 362 3.06 30.41 -13.04
C ILE A 362 2.12 30.91 -14.13
N TYR A 363 1.36 30.01 -14.72
CA TYR A 363 0.38 30.29 -15.76
C TYR A 363 -0.99 29.68 -15.42
N PRO A 364 -2.09 30.44 -15.52
CA PRO A 364 -2.14 31.88 -15.82
C PRO A 364 -1.45 32.75 -14.75
N ASN A 365 -0.90 33.91 -15.14
CA ASN A 365 -0.16 34.79 -14.22
C ASN A 365 -1.02 35.24 -13.01
N GLU A 366 -2.34 35.24 -13.17
CA GLU A 366 -3.35 35.61 -12.18
C GLU A 366 -3.68 34.49 -11.18
N THR A 367 -2.99 33.34 -11.24
CA THR A 367 -3.23 32.21 -10.33
C THR A 367 -3.08 32.63 -8.87
N GLN A 368 -4.20 32.59 -8.13
CA GLN A 368 -4.22 32.89 -6.71
C GLN A 368 -3.46 31.82 -5.91
N PRO A 369 -2.68 32.21 -4.88
CA PRO A 369 -2.05 31.26 -3.97
C PRO A 369 -3.10 30.39 -3.26
N ILE A 370 -2.81 29.10 -3.14
CA ILE A 370 -3.66 28.13 -2.42
C ILE A 370 -3.49 28.28 -0.90
N GLY A 371 -2.35 28.82 -0.47
CA GLY A 371 -2.06 29.10 0.93
C GLY A 371 -0.73 29.82 1.11
N TRP A 372 -0.35 30.04 2.36
CA TRP A 372 0.88 30.75 2.73
C TRP A 372 1.65 30.03 3.84
N PHE A 373 2.97 30.12 3.78
CA PHE A 373 3.87 29.70 4.87
C PHE A 373 4.46 30.93 5.56
N LYS A 374 4.35 30.99 6.89
CA LYS A 374 4.74 32.15 7.74
C LYS A 374 6.19 32.62 7.56
N VAL A 375 7.11 31.75 7.17
CA VAL A 375 8.52 32.13 7.02
C VAL A 375 8.77 32.62 5.60
N ARG A 376 8.88 33.95 5.44
CA ARG A 376 9.17 34.72 4.21
C ARG A 376 8.01 34.94 3.22
N ASN A 377 6.74 35.02 3.67
CA ASN A 377 5.57 35.28 2.80
C ASN A 377 5.58 34.46 1.49
N SER A 378 5.96 33.19 1.59
CA SER A 378 6.12 32.34 0.42
C SER A 378 4.76 31.75 0.05
N ASN A 379 4.21 32.23 -1.06
CA ASN A 379 2.96 31.77 -1.63
C ASN A 379 3.08 30.30 -2.08
N LEU A 380 2.11 29.47 -1.69
CA LEU A 380 1.96 28.10 -2.15
C LEU A 380 1.10 28.09 -3.42
N VAL A 381 1.54 27.36 -4.44
CA VAL A 381 0.79 27.17 -5.68
C VAL A 381 0.79 25.70 -6.11
N PHE A 382 -0.19 25.34 -6.93
CA PHE A 382 -0.27 24.03 -7.55
C PHE A 382 0.81 23.88 -8.62
N ARG A 383 1.42 22.71 -8.75
CA ARG A 383 2.43 22.47 -9.80
C ARG A 383 1.84 22.39 -11.19
N GLY A 384 0.56 22.02 -11.34
CA GLY A 384 -0.12 21.98 -12.64
C GLY A 384 -0.30 23.36 -13.28
N THR A 385 -0.11 24.45 -12.53
CA THR A 385 -0.15 25.82 -13.06
C THR A 385 1.25 26.31 -13.47
N LEU A 386 2.25 25.44 -13.59
CA LEU A 386 3.59 25.85 -14.01
C LEU A 386 3.74 25.75 -15.52
N SER A 387 4.34 26.79 -16.13
CA SER A 387 4.82 26.76 -17.51
C SER A 387 6.35 26.71 -17.51
N SER A 388 6.91 25.93 -18.43
CA SER A 388 8.36 25.86 -18.72
C SER A 388 8.78 26.89 -19.75
#